data_AF-A0A3C0C6A2-F1
#
_entry.id   AF-A0A3C0C6A2-F1
#
_cell.length_a   1.000
_cell.length_b   1.000
_cell.length_c   1.000
_cell.angle_alpha   90.00
_cell.angle_beta   90.00
_cell.angle_gamma   90.00
#
_symmetry.space_group_name_H-M   'P 1'
#
loop_
_entity.id
_entity.type
_entity.pdbx_description
1 polymer ?
#
loop_
_entity_poly.entity_id
_entity_poly.type
_entity_poly.pdbx_seq_one_letter_code
_entity_poly.pdbx_strand_id
1 'polypeptide(L)'
;MSYSPDLSSGFNGTRLRTPNHASCSGMCSDCVQECPALCEIGLSAIRGTEAAYPANPNGSQFASEKKYPIDFSDFNINGRVFGARGLPEDADIAHPLSVDLSCSFGIAHPVAQKMPLILPAVAKLNWQDYYAGAAIAGVTAVIGEAVVNKDSGAEFSNGRLTYSPLIKDMISRFRVYDRGYGDIVLQANYDDVSFGVLEYAIEKLGVKSVELKLGQAAKGIQAVSKTMSYEEATAIKAKGRMVYPDPASPEIQKMLSSGFKPVFRAMGRLPMYREESL
;
A
#
# COMPACT_ATOMS: atom_id res chain seq x y z
N MET A 1 1.60 -31.94 5.90
CA MET A 1 2.32 -30.71 5.51
C MET A 1 1.67 -29.54 6.24
N SER A 2 2.44 -28.77 7.01
CA SER A 2 1.92 -27.55 7.64
C SER A 2 2.02 -26.42 6.63
N TYR A 3 0.93 -25.70 6.40
CA TYR A 3 0.91 -24.46 5.61
C TYR A 3 1.23 -23.24 6.47
N SER A 4 1.49 -23.43 7.77
CA SER A 4 1.95 -22.39 8.67
C SER A 4 3.34 -21.92 8.26
N PRO A 5 3.59 -20.60 8.20
CA PRO A 5 4.94 -20.08 8.04
C PRO A 5 5.78 -20.40 9.28
N ASP A 6 7.09 -20.34 9.13
CA ASP A 6 8.02 -20.41 10.24
C ASP A 6 7.82 -19.19 11.16
N LEU A 7 8.10 -19.32 12.46
CA LEU A 7 8.11 -18.19 13.41
C LEU A 7 9.43 -17.40 13.29
N SER A 8 9.74 -17.07 12.05
CA SER A 8 10.79 -16.17 11.61
C SER A 8 10.32 -15.48 10.34
N SER A 9 10.52 -14.17 10.24
CA SER A 9 10.05 -13.38 9.12
C SER A 9 11.11 -12.41 8.63
N GLY A 10 11.10 -12.16 7.31
CA GLY A 10 11.81 -11.02 6.75
C GLY A 10 11.20 -9.69 7.20
N PHE A 11 9.92 -9.70 7.57
CA PHE A 11 9.17 -8.54 8.07
C PHE A 11 9.80 -7.90 9.31
N ASN A 12 10.27 -8.73 10.26
CA ASN A 12 10.96 -8.30 11.48
C ASN A 12 12.47 -8.60 11.48
N GLY A 13 13.00 -9.20 10.42
CA GLY A 13 14.40 -9.61 10.33
C GLY A 13 14.78 -10.70 11.34
N THR A 14 13.81 -11.53 11.72
CA THR A 14 13.97 -12.61 12.69
C THR A 14 14.40 -13.90 11.98
N ARG A 15 14.99 -14.83 12.74
CA ARG A 15 15.39 -16.15 12.22
C ARG A 15 15.22 -17.25 13.26
N LEU A 16 14.89 -18.45 12.81
CA LEU A 16 14.95 -19.65 13.65
C LEU A 16 16.41 -20.11 13.84
N ARG A 17 16.69 -20.71 14.99
CA ARG A 17 17.99 -21.38 15.24
C ARG A 17 18.17 -22.62 14.36
N THR A 18 17.09 -23.38 14.15
CA THR A 18 17.07 -24.63 13.38
C THR A 18 15.90 -24.64 12.39
N PRO A 19 15.96 -23.82 11.32
CA PRO A 19 14.82 -23.62 10.41
C PRO A 19 14.36 -24.92 9.71
N ASN A 20 15.28 -25.82 9.39
CA ASN A 20 14.96 -27.10 8.74
C ASN A 20 14.24 -28.11 9.66
N HIS A 21 14.12 -27.80 10.94
CA HIS A 21 13.49 -28.66 11.95
C HIS A 21 12.35 -27.93 12.68
N ALA A 22 11.72 -26.97 12.00
CA ALA A 22 10.51 -26.32 12.51
C ALA A 22 9.35 -27.32 12.56
N SER A 23 8.64 -27.34 13.69
CA SER A 23 7.42 -28.14 13.88
C SER A 23 6.22 -27.54 13.14
N CYS A 24 5.06 -28.19 13.19
CA CYS A 24 3.82 -27.67 12.57
C CYS A 24 3.39 -26.27 13.08
N SER A 25 3.90 -25.86 14.25
CA SER A 25 3.68 -24.54 14.85
C SER A 25 4.56 -23.43 14.27
N GLY A 26 5.55 -23.76 13.43
CA GLY A 26 6.59 -22.82 12.97
C GLY A 26 7.71 -22.59 14.00
N MET A 27 7.66 -23.24 15.18
CA MET A 27 8.72 -23.17 16.19
C MET A 27 9.79 -24.25 15.99
N CYS A 28 11.03 -23.94 16.38
CA CYS A 28 12.06 -24.96 16.63
C CYS A 28 11.53 -26.02 17.62
N SER A 29 11.96 -27.27 17.47
CA SER A 29 11.60 -28.35 18.41
C SER A 29 12.23 -28.19 19.80
N ASP A 30 13.29 -27.39 19.93
CA ASP A 30 14.06 -27.20 21.15
C ASP A 30 14.43 -25.72 21.37
N CYS A 31 14.07 -25.19 22.54
CA CYS A 31 14.37 -23.81 22.96
C CYS A 31 15.47 -23.85 24.03
N VAL A 32 16.64 -23.30 23.70
CA VAL A 32 17.81 -23.30 24.58
C VAL A 32 17.98 -21.94 25.26
N GLN A 33 18.51 -21.96 26.48
CA GLN A 33 18.75 -20.75 27.28
C GLN A 33 19.61 -19.72 26.54
N GLU A 34 20.65 -20.17 25.85
CA GLU A 34 21.57 -19.32 25.08
C GLU A 34 21.30 -19.44 23.57
N CYS A 35 20.08 -19.09 23.15
CA CYS A 35 19.73 -19.12 21.73
C CYS A 35 20.45 -18.00 20.95
N PRO A 36 21.31 -18.30 19.96
CA PRO A 36 22.02 -17.27 19.18
C PRO A 36 21.14 -16.63 18.08
N ALA A 37 19.85 -16.98 18.04
CA ALA A 37 18.90 -16.53 17.03
C ALA A 37 17.73 -15.79 17.69
N LEU A 38 17.36 -14.65 17.12
CA LEU A 38 16.18 -13.89 17.52
C LEU A 38 15.02 -14.29 16.60
N CYS A 39 14.16 -15.20 17.08
CA CYS A 39 12.92 -15.58 16.40
C CYS A 39 11.76 -14.62 16.76
N GLU A 40 10.59 -14.78 16.14
CA GLU A 40 9.42 -13.93 16.44
C GLU A 40 9.01 -13.98 17.92
N ILE A 41 9.14 -15.15 18.57
CA ILE A 41 8.83 -15.31 20.00
C ILE A 41 9.82 -14.51 20.86
N GLY A 42 11.12 -14.65 20.58
CA GLY A 42 12.17 -13.92 21.31
C GLY A 42 12.04 -12.41 21.13
N LEU A 43 11.74 -11.95 19.91
CA LEU A 43 11.50 -10.53 19.65
C LEU A 43 10.27 -10.03 20.40
N SER A 44 9.17 -10.79 20.38
CA SER A 44 7.93 -10.43 21.08
C SER A 44 8.13 -10.37 22.60
N ALA A 45 8.97 -11.23 23.19
CA ALA A 45 9.29 -11.18 24.61
C ALA A 45 10.06 -9.91 25.01
N ILE A 46 10.89 -9.37 24.11
CA ILE A 46 11.71 -8.17 24.36
C ILE A 46 10.93 -6.88 24.06
N ARG A 47 10.18 -6.86 22.95
CA ARG A 47 9.56 -5.65 22.39
C ARG A 47 8.04 -5.58 22.61
N GLY A 48 7.41 -6.66 23.04
CA GLY A 48 5.97 -6.73 23.26
C GLY A 48 5.19 -6.33 22.02
N THR A 49 4.24 -5.41 22.19
CA THR A 49 3.36 -4.91 21.13
C THR A 49 4.09 -4.20 19.99
N GLU A 50 5.31 -3.72 20.22
CA GLU A 50 6.09 -3.09 19.16
C GLU A 50 6.53 -4.10 18.08
N ALA A 51 6.73 -5.37 18.44
CA ALA A 51 7.09 -6.43 17.49
C ALA A 51 6.00 -6.70 16.44
N ALA A 52 4.77 -6.21 16.66
CA ALA A 52 3.68 -6.33 15.70
C ALA A 52 3.81 -5.39 14.48
N TYR A 53 4.72 -4.40 14.54
CA TYR A 53 4.90 -3.42 13.48
C TYR A 53 6.22 -3.62 12.71
N PRO A 54 6.23 -3.37 11.39
CA PRO A 54 7.41 -3.62 10.59
C PRO A 54 8.58 -2.72 11.01
N ALA A 55 9.78 -3.30 11.05
CA ALA A 55 10.99 -2.59 11.44
C ALA A 55 11.38 -1.47 10.46
N ASN A 56 11.12 -1.63 9.15
CA ASN A 56 11.50 -0.65 8.13
C ASN A 56 10.43 -0.44 7.02
N PRO A 57 9.35 0.33 7.28
CA PRO A 57 8.24 0.45 6.35
C PRO A 57 8.51 1.28 5.08
N ASN A 58 9.56 2.10 5.06
CA ASN A 58 9.79 3.03 3.95
C ASN A 58 10.62 2.40 2.82
N GLY A 59 11.61 1.56 3.17
CA GLY A 59 12.49 0.86 2.21
C GLY A 59 11.93 -0.46 1.68
N SER A 60 10.82 -0.95 2.26
CA SER A 60 10.28 -2.27 1.94
C SER A 60 8.82 -2.20 1.47
N GLN A 61 8.36 -3.26 0.83
CA GLN A 61 6.95 -3.60 0.67
C GLN A 61 6.75 -4.93 1.39
N PHE A 62 5.66 -5.04 2.16
CA PHE A 62 5.37 -6.25 2.92
C PHE A 62 4.22 -7.00 2.26
N ALA A 63 4.40 -8.31 2.15
CA ALA A 63 3.40 -9.24 1.63
C ALA A 63 3.17 -10.34 2.67
N SER A 64 2.32 -11.29 2.31
CA SER A 64 2.03 -12.47 3.13
C SER A 64 3.13 -13.53 2.97
N GLU A 65 3.61 -14.10 4.08
CA GLU A 65 4.50 -15.29 4.07
C GLU A 65 3.72 -16.62 4.05
N LYS A 66 2.39 -16.58 3.98
CA LYS A 66 1.54 -17.78 3.91
C LYS A 66 1.87 -18.61 2.65
N LYS A 67 2.03 -19.92 2.85
CA LYS A 67 2.14 -20.90 1.76
C LYS A 67 0.72 -21.26 1.29
N TYR A 68 0.31 -20.69 0.16
CA TYR A 68 -0.92 -21.10 -0.49
C TYR A 68 -0.69 -22.45 -1.19
N PRO A 69 -1.64 -23.39 -1.12
CA PRO A 69 -1.47 -24.73 -1.69
C PRO A 69 -1.53 -24.76 -3.22
N ILE A 70 -1.89 -23.64 -3.85
CA ILE A 70 -2.04 -23.48 -5.29
C ILE A 70 -1.51 -22.08 -5.64
N ASP A 71 -0.68 -21.97 -6.67
CA ASP A 71 -0.26 -20.72 -7.28
C ASP A 71 -0.37 -20.78 -8.82
N PHE A 72 0.07 -19.73 -9.52
CA PHE A 72 -0.05 -19.66 -10.98
C PHE A 72 0.77 -20.73 -11.72
N SER A 73 1.78 -21.33 -11.10
CA SER A 73 2.58 -22.40 -11.69
C SER A 73 1.84 -23.75 -11.76
N ASP A 74 0.79 -23.93 -10.95
CA ASP A 74 -0.06 -25.12 -10.99
C ASP A 74 -1.06 -25.10 -12.16
N PHE A 75 -1.26 -23.95 -12.81
CA PHE A 75 -2.20 -23.77 -13.91
C PHE A 75 -1.50 -23.74 -15.26
N ASN A 76 -2.12 -24.37 -16.26
CA ASN A 76 -1.75 -24.22 -17.66
C ASN A 76 -2.98 -23.81 -18.49
N ILE A 77 -2.81 -22.82 -19.37
CA ILE A 77 -3.86 -22.39 -20.29
C ILE A 77 -3.75 -23.22 -21.56
N ASN A 78 -4.62 -24.21 -21.73
CA ASN A 78 -4.68 -25.01 -22.95
C ASN A 78 -5.43 -24.27 -24.06
N GLY A 79 -4.88 -24.33 -25.27
CA GLY A 79 -5.55 -23.85 -26.47
C GLY A 79 -6.82 -24.62 -26.79
N ARG A 80 -7.69 -24.02 -27.59
CA ARG A 80 -8.89 -24.66 -28.14
C ARG A 80 -8.73 -24.78 -29.66
N VAL A 81 -9.19 -25.89 -30.22
CA VAL A 81 -9.16 -26.13 -31.67
C VAL A 81 -10.45 -25.72 -32.39
N PHE A 82 -11.51 -25.41 -31.62
CA PHE A 82 -12.79 -24.95 -32.14
C PHE A 82 -13.10 -23.55 -31.59
N GLY A 83 -13.37 -22.64 -32.51
CA GLY A 83 -13.74 -21.26 -32.24
C GLY A 83 -12.58 -20.34 -31.90
N ALA A 84 -12.69 -19.08 -32.33
CA ALA A 84 -11.82 -17.98 -31.96
C ALA A 84 -12.60 -16.97 -31.10
N ARG A 85 -11.97 -16.40 -30.08
CA ARG A 85 -12.55 -15.33 -29.26
C ARG A 85 -11.66 -14.11 -29.34
N GLY A 86 -12.24 -12.97 -29.72
CA GLY A 86 -11.51 -11.71 -29.92
C GLY A 86 -10.95 -11.52 -31.34
N LEU A 87 -11.05 -12.53 -32.21
CA LEU A 87 -10.66 -12.48 -33.62
C LEU A 87 -11.64 -13.29 -34.49
N PRO A 88 -11.71 -13.03 -35.82
CA PRO A 88 -12.43 -13.88 -36.75
C PRO A 88 -11.96 -15.35 -36.71
N GLU A 89 -12.88 -16.28 -36.96
CA GLU A 89 -12.57 -17.72 -37.10
C GLU A 89 -11.94 -18.01 -38.47
N ASP A 90 -10.75 -17.48 -38.69
CA ASP A 90 -9.98 -17.58 -39.93
C ASP A 90 -8.52 -17.93 -39.60
N ALA A 91 -8.00 -19.01 -40.18
CA ALA A 91 -6.64 -19.50 -39.90
C ALA A 91 -5.54 -18.54 -40.40
N ASP A 92 -5.82 -17.70 -41.40
CA ASP A 92 -4.87 -16.72 -41.91
C ASP A 92 -4.81 -15.45 -41.04
N ILE A 93 -5.81 -15.24 -40.17
CA ILE A 93 -5.94 -14.08 -39.27
C ILE A 93 -5.64 -14.45 -37.81
N ALA A 94 -6.14 -15.59 -37.34
CA ALA A 94 -6.11 -16.04 -35.95
C ALA A 94 -4.73 -16.60 -35.55
N HIS A 95 -3.70 -15.76 -35.60
CA HIS A 95 -2.34 -16.07 -35.17
C HIS A 95 -1.90 -15.20 -33.97
N PRO A 96 -0.87 -15.60 -33.20
CA PRO A 96 -0.49 -14.93 -31.94
C PRO A 96 -0.12 -13.45 -32.05
N LEU A 97 0.25 -12.97 -33.24
CA LEU A 97 0.60 -11.56 -33.48
C LEU A 97 -0.61 -10.67 -33.79
N SER A 98 -1.80 -11.25 -34.01
CA SER A 98 -3.04 -10.51 -34.27
C SER A 98 -3.85 -10.23 -33.01
N VAL A 99 -3.35 -10.61 -31.83
CA VAL A 99 -4.09 -10.49 -30.57
C VAL A 99 -4.39 -9.02 -30.27
N ASP A 100 -5.68 -8.70 -30.16
CA ASP A 100 -6.11 -7.42 -29.59
C ASP A 100 -6.14 -7.52 -28.06
N LEU A 101 -5.31 -6.69 -27.41
CA LEU A 101 -5.26 -6.56 -25.96
C LEU A 101 -6.13 -5.41 -25.46
N SER A 102 -6.78 -4.66 -26.35
CA SER A 102 -7.62 -3.54 -25.97
C SER A 102 -8.77 -4.00 -25.08
N CYS A 103 -9.05 -3.21 -24.05
CA CYS A 103 -10.14 -3.49 -23.12
C CYS A 103 -10.64 -2.20 -22.49
N SER A 104 -11.62 -2.30 -21.61
CA SER A 104 -12.03 -1.21 -20.75
C SER A 104 -12.44 -1.72 -19.38
N PHE A 105 -12.40 -0.85 -18.38
CA PHE A 105 -12.93 -1.14 -17.04
C PHE A 105 -13.82 0.01 -16.56
N GLY A 106 -14.77 -0.31 -15.68
CA GLY A 106 -15.79 0.62 -15.20
C GLY A 106 -17.17 0.34 -15.84
N ILE A 107 -18.23 0.76 -15.15
CA ILE A 107 -19.62 0.48 -15.54
C ILE A 107 -20.24 1.71 -16.22
N ALA A 108 -20.33 2.84 -15.50
CA ALA A 108 -20.98 4.06 -16.00
C ALA A 108 -20.05 4.92 -16.87
N HIS A 109 -18.76 4.99 -16.51
CA HIS A 109 -17.74 5.78 -17.19
C HIS A 109 -16.53 4.88 -17.49
N PRO A 110 -16.61 4.03 -18.52
CA PRO A 110 -15.54 3.08 -18.82
C PRO A 110 -14.26 3.80 -19.25
N VAL A 111 -13.13 3.37 -18.71
CA VAL A 111 -11.80 3.82 -19.11
C VAL A 111 -11.24 2.82 -20.12
N ALA A 112 -11.00 3.26 -21.35
CA ALA A 112 -10.39 2.44 -22.38
C ALA A 112 -8.90 2.22 -22.10
N GLN A 113 -8.38 1.01 -22.38
CA GLN A 113 -6.98 0.66 -22.24
C GLN A 113 -6.47 -0.03 -23.51
N LYS A 114 -5.16 0.07 -23.77
CA LYS A 114 -4.49 -0.66 -24.85
C LYS A 114 -4.13 -2.10 -24.49
N MET A 115 -4.08 -2.40 -23.20
CA MET A 115 -3.80 -3.72 -22.64
C MET A 115 -4.46 -3.84 -21.27
N PRO A 116 -4.83 -5.06 -20.81
CA PRO A 116 -5.60 -5.28 -19.59
C PRO A 116 -4.72 -5.19 -18.33
N LEU A 117 -4.08 -4.04 -18.14
CA LEU A 117 -3.15 -3.79 -17.04
C LEU A 117 -3.53 -2.50 -16.31
N ILE A 118 -3.51 -2.59 -14.98
CA ILE A 118 -3.54 -1.43 -14.10
C ILE A 118 -2.25 -1.47 -13.29
N LEU A 119 -1.45 -0.42 -13.42
CA LEU A 119 -0.22 -0.27 -12.67
C LEU A 119 -0.55 0.09 -11.21
N PRO A 120 -0.04 -0.68 -10.23
CA PRO A 120 -0.41 -0.53 -8.83
C PRO A 120 -0.06 0.84 -8.24
N ALA A 121 -0.68 1.15 -7.11
CA ALA A 121 -0.46 2.35 -6.32
C ALA A 121 1.02 2.56 -5.97
N VAL A 122 1.64 3.58 -6.55
CA VAL A 122 3.01 4.01 -6.26
C VAL A 122 2.98 5.47 -5.78
N ALA A 123 3.83 5.81 -4.82
CA ALA A 123 3.96 7.15 -4.23
C ALA A 123 5.38 7.41 -3.70
N LYS A 124 6.33 6.57 -4.13
CA LYS A 124 7.75 6.53 -3.75
C LYS A 124 8.53 5.97 -4.93
N LEU A 125 9.86 6.09 -4.94
CA LEU A 125 10.73 5.64 -6.05
C LEU A 125 10.55 6.49 -7.31
N ASN A 126 10.95 5.97 -8.47
CA ASN A 126 10.93 6.65 -9.78
C ASN A 126 9.51 6.76 -10.36
N TRP A 127 8.61 7.44 -9.64
CA TRP A 127 7.20 7.55 -10.01
C TRP A 127 7.00 8.39 -11.28
N GLN A 128 7.93 9.31 -11.60
CA GLN A 128 7.85 10.17 -12.77
C GLN A 128 7.81 9.35 -14.06
N ASP A 129 8.83 8.52 -14.27
CA ASP A 129 8.94 7.67 -15.46
C ASP A 129 7.88 6.56 -15.45
N TYR A 130 7.49 6.10 -14.26
CA TYR A 130 6.44 5.10 -14.09
C TYR A 130 5.09 5.59 -14.65
N TYR A 131 4.67 6.80 -14.30
CA TYR A 131 3.41 7.36 -14.79
C TYR A 131 3.49 7.79 -16.25
N ALA A 132 4.63 8.36 -16.67
CA ALA A 132 4.86 8.67 -18.08
C ALA A 132 4.80 7.41 -18.95
N GLY A 133 5.46 6.33 -18.53
CA GLY A 133 5.44 5.03 -19.20
C GLY A 133 4.04 4.42 -19.28
N ALA A 134 3.24 4.55 -18.21
CA ALA A 134 1.85 4.10 -18.19
C ALA A 134 1.01 4.80 -19.27
N ALA A 135 1.11 6.12 -19.36
CA ALA A 135 0.40 6.92 -20.35
C ALA A 135 0.83 6.56 -21.79
N ILE A 136 2.14 6.39 -22.03
CA ILE A 136 2.68 5.97 -23.33
C ILE A 136 2.16 4.59 -23.74
N ALA A 137 2.11 3.66 -22.78
CA ALA A 137 1.60 2.31 -22.97
C ALA A 137 0.07 2.25 -23.10
N GLY A 138 -0.65 3.34 -22.78
CA GLY A 138 -2.11 3.39 -22.81
C GLY A 138 -2.77 2.55 -21.71
N VAL A 139 -2.18 2.55 -20.52
CA VAL A 139 -2.66 1.82 -19.34
C VAL A 139 -2.85 2.74 -18.15
N THR A 140 -3.69 2.32 -17.21
CA THR A 140 -3.99 3.10 -16.00
C THR A 140 -2.87 2.96 -14.99
N ALA A 141 -2.53 4.04 -14.30
CA ALA A 141 -1.65 4.03 -13.14
C ALA A 141 -2.30 4.66 -11.92
N VAL A 142 -1.88 4.22 -10.74
CA VAL A 142 -2.46 4.70 -9.47
C VAL A 142 -1.39 5.46 -8.67
N ILE A 143 -1.73 6.69 -8.28
CA ILE A 143 -1.01 7.45 -7.26
C ILE A 143 -1.45 6.91 -5.91
N GLY A 144 -0.51 6.43 -5.10
CA GLY A 144 -0.83 5.82 -3.81
C GLY A 144 -1.40 6.80 -2.79
N GLU A 145 -2.08 6.25 -1.80
CA GLU A 145 -2.64 6.99 -0.66
C GLU A 145 -1.58 7.80 0.12
N ALA A 146 -2.04 8.74 0.95
CA ALA A 146 -1.23 9.48 1.90
C ALA A 146 -0.03 10.22 1.28
N VAL A 147 -0.04 10.48 -0.04
CA VAL A 147 0.99 11.28 -0.73
C VAL A 147 1.10 12.67 -0.15
N VAL A 148 -0.03 13.26 0.27
CA VAL A 148 -0.07 14.59 0.90
C VAL A 148 0.83 14.69 2.13
N ASN A 149 1.04 13.59 2.86
CA ASN A 149 1.91 13.58 4.04
C ASN A 149 3.39 13.71 3.70
N LYS A 150 3.77 13.48 2.44
CA LYS A 150 5.13 13.62 1.93
C LYS A 150 5.35 14.95 1.20
N ASP A 151 4.30 15.74 1.02
CA ASP A 151 4.36 17.00 0.31
C ASP A 151 4.67 18.14 1.29
N SER A 152 5.92 18.59 1.29
CA SER A 152 6.36 19.71 2.13
C SER A 152 5.72 21.05 1.73
N GLY A 153 5.16 21.14 0.52
CA GLY A 153 4.42 22.30 0.04
C GLY A 153 2.91 22.16 0.12
N ALA A 154 2.39 21.13 0.80
CA ALA A 154 0.94 20.99 0.98
C ALA A 154 0.39 22.04 1.95
N GLU A 155 -0.68 22.70 1.53
CA GLU A 155 -1.38 23.71 2.31
C GLU A 155 -2.78 23.24 2.69
N PHE A 156 -3.18 23.54 3.92
CA PHE A 156 -4.48 23.16 4.46
C PHE A 156 -5.21 24.38 4.99
N SER A 157 -6.52 24.44 4.76
CA SER A 157 -7.43 25.41 5.35
C SER A 157 -8.58 24.68 6.02
N ASN A 158 -8.86 24.98 7.29
CA ASN A 158 -9.90 24.33 8.08
C ASN A 158 -9.82 22.78 8.07
N GLY A 159 -8.60 22.24 8.09
CA GLY A 159 -8.36 20.79 8.06
C GLY A 159 -8.55 20.12 6.69
N ARG A 160 -8.82 20.89 5.63
CA ARG A 160 -8.96 20.38 4.25
C ARG A 160 -7.81 20.84 3.37
N LEU A 161 -7.38 19.97 2.45
CA LEU A 161 -6.31 20.24 1.50
C LEU A 161 -6.77 21.33 0.51
N THR A 162 -5.98 22.40 0.38
CA THR A 162 -6.25 23.48 -0.59
C THR A 162 -5.22 23.53 -1.70
N TYR A 163 -4.00 23.05 -1.45
CA TYR A 163 -2.93 23.03 -2.43
C TYR A 163 -1.96 21.89 -2.15
N SER A 164 -1.51 21.21 -3.21
CA SER A 164 -0.46 20.20 -3.17
C SER A 164 0.34 20.25 -4.47
N PRO A 165 1.57 20.80 -4.46
CA PRO A 165 2.44 20.78 -5.63
C PRO A 165 2.85 19.35 -6.02
N LEU A 166 2.99 18.44 -5.06
CA LEU A 166 3.39 17.05 -5.35
C LEU A 166 2.31 16.29 -6.12
N ILE A 167 1.04 16.34 -5.68
CA ILE A 167 -0.05 15.66 -6.37
C ILE A 167 -0.24 16.28 -7.77
N LYS A 168 -0.12 17.61 -7.89
CA LYS A 168 -0.16 18.30 -9.18
C LYS A 168 0.94 17.82 -10.13
N ASP A 169 2.18 17.69 -9.66
CA ASP A 169 3.29 17.18 -10.47
C ASP A 169 3.06 15.71 -10.88
N MET A 170 2.66 14.85 -9.94
CA MET A 170 2.34 13.43 -10.20
C MET A 170 1.31 13.25 -11.30
N ILE A 171 0.19 13.99 -11.23
CA ILE A 171 -0.85 13.97 -12.26
C ILE A 171 -0.30 14.48 -13.60
N SER A 172 0.53 15.52 -13.58
CA SER A 172 1.09 16.12 -14.80
C SER A 172 1.98 15.13 -15.57
N ARG A 173 2.73 14.26 -14.89
CA ARG A 173 3.63 13.30 -15.56
C ARG A 173 2.92 12.26 -16.39
N PHE A 174 1.71 11.85 -15.99
CA PHE A 174 0.86 11.03 -16.85
C PHE A 174 0.31 11.86 -18.02
N ARG A 175 -0.30 13.02 -17.71
CA ARG A 175 -1.03 13.83 -18.70
C ARG A 175 -0.20 14.36 -19.86
N VAL A 176 1.09 14.63 -19.64
CA VAL A 176 2.00 15.06 -20.72
C VAL A 176 2.06 14.03 -21.86
N TYR A 177 1.88 12.74 -21.55
CA TYR A 177 1.95 11.66 -22.52
C TYR A 177 0.60 10.98 -22.76
N ASP A 178 -0.49 11.53 -22.23
CA ASP A 178 -1.83 10.97 -22.39
C ASP A 178 -2.27 11.03 -23.87
N ARG A 179 -2.75 9.89 -24.36
CA ARG A 179 -3.23 9.69 -25.74
C ARG A 179 -4.68 9.23 -25.78
N GLY A 180 -5.42 9.39 -24.68
CA GLY A 180 -6.83 8.99 -24.55
C GLY A 180 -7.04 7.53 -24.14
N TYR A 181 -6.01 6.87 -23.59
CA TYR A 181 -6.07 5.50 -23.07
C TYR A 181 -5.44 5.42 -21.69
N GLY A 182 -6.01 4.60 -20.82
CA GLY A 182 -5.70 4.60 -19.40
C GLY A 182 -6.18 5.87 -18.70
N ASP A 183 -5.87 5.97 -17.41
CA ASP A 183 -6.05 7.20 -16.63
C ASP A 183 -5.04 7.22 -15.47
N ILE A 184 -4.84 8.39 -14.86
CA ILE A 184 -4.10 8.54 -13.61
C ILE A 184 -5.09 8.62 -12.45
N VAL A 185 -5.11 7.57 -11.63
CA VAL A 185 -6.05 7.43 -10.51
C VAL A 185 -5.41 7.95 -9.24
N LEU A 186 -6.11 8.82 -8.51
CA LEU A 186 -5.67 9.20 -7.16
C LEU A 186 -6.33 8.28 -6.13
N GLN A 187 -5.52 7.48 -5.44
CA GLN A 187 -5.98 6.66 -4.32
C GLN A 187 -6.07 7.49 -3.04
N ALA A 188 -7.14 7.31 -2.28
CA ALA A 188 -7.35 7.92 -0.98
C ALA A 188 -7.75 6.87 0.05
N ASN A 189 -7.11 6.92 1.23
CA ASN A 189 -7.61 6.22 2.41
C ASN A 189 -8.56 7.11 3.21
N TYR A 190 -9.02 6.57 4.35
CA TYR A 190 -9.92 7.27 5.25
C TYR A 190 -9.42 8.67 5.67
N ASP A 191 -8.12 8.81 5.96
CA ASP A 191 -7.60 10.12 6.34
C ASP A 191 -7.59 11.08 5.13
N ASP A 192 -7.18 10.61 3.95
CA ASP A 192 -7.17 11.43 2.73
C ASP A 192 -8.58 11.95 2.37
N VAL A 193 -9.60 11.09 2.52
CA VAL A 193 -11.02 11.47 2.36
C VAL A 193 -11.40 12.53 3.40
N SER A 194 -11.06 12.31 4.68
CA SER A 194 -11.37 13.29 5.74
C SER A 194 -10.71 14.66 5.53
N PHE A 195 -9.56 14.68 4.85
CA PHE A 195 -8.82 15.89 4.51
C PHE A 195 -9.24 16.51 3.18
N GLY A 196 -10.25 15.97 2.49
CA GLY A 196 -10.73 16.55 1.24
C GLY A 196 -9.75 16.40 0.07
N VAL A 197 -8.86 15.41 0.10
CA VAL A 197 -7.81 15.24 -0.91
C VAL A 197 -8.41 14.94 -2.28
N LEU A 198 -9.47 14.11 -2.32
CA LEU A 198 -10.15 13.77 -3.57
C LEU A 198 -10.88 14.97 -4.15
N GLU A 199 -11.57 15.76 -3.31
CA GLU A 199 -12.27 16.97 -3.72
C GLU A 199 -11.30 18.00 -4.29
N TYR A 200 -10.15 18.21 -3.63
CA TYR A 200 -9.07 19.03 -4.20
C TYR A 200 -8.63 18.51 -5.59
N ALA A 201 -8.37 17.21 -5.70
CA ALA A 201 -7.88 16.64 -6.95
C ALA A 201 -8.92 16.72 -8.09
N ILE A 202 -10.20 16.49 -7.79
CA ILE A 202 -11.30 16.57 -8.75
C ILE A 202 -11.53 18.04 -9.14
N GLU A 203 -11.77 18.92 -8.18
CA GLU A 203 -12.20 20.29 -8.44
C GLU A 203 -11.06 21.19 -8.94
N LYS A 204 -9.85 21.03 -8.41
CA LYS A 204 -8.72 21.92 -8.72
C LYS A 204 -7.77 21.36 -9.76
N LEU A 205 -7.63 20.03 -9.81
CA LEU A 205 -6.72 19.36 -10.74
C LEU A 205 -7.45 18.62 -11.86
N GLY A 206 -8.78 18.53 -11.85
CA GLY A 206 -9.57 17.88 -12.90
C GLY A 206 -9.34 16.37 -13.00
N VAL A 207 -8.98 15.72 -11.88
CA VAL A 207 -8.90 14.25 -11.82
C VAL A 207 -10.27 13.64 -12.09
N LYS A 208 -10.31 12.63 -12.96
CA LYS A 208 -11.56 11.97 -13.38
C LYS A 208 -11.78 10.63 -12.69
N SER A 209 -10.70 9.95 -12.31
CA SER A 209 -10.72 8.65 -11.65
C SER A 209 -10.07 8.72 -10.27
N VAL A 210 -10.76 8.16 -9.27
CA VAL A 210 -10.27 8.07 -7.89
C VAL A 210 -10.45 6.66 -7.38
N GLU A 211 -9.59 6.24 -6.45
CA GLU A 211 -9.71 4.94 -5.79
C GLU A 211 -9.90 5.13 -4.29
N LEU A 212 -10.99 4.58 -3.75
CA LEU A 212 -11.23 4.54 -2.31
C LEU A 212 -10.63 3.27 -1.74
N LYS A 213 -9.55 3.41 -0.98
CA LYS A 213 -8.87 2.26 -0.39
C LYS A 213 -9.50 1.88 0.94
N LEU A 214 -10.35 0.87 0.91
CA LEU A 214 -11.03 0.34 2.09
C LEU A 214 -10.11 -0.54 2.96
N GLY A 215 -9.09 -1.14 2.36
CA GLY A 215 -8.14 -2.00 3.06
C GLY A 215 -7.03 -2.49 2.13
N GLN A 216 -6.05 -3.20 2.68
CA GLN A 216 -4.96 -3.81 1.93
C GLN A 216 -4.80 -5.25 2.38
N ALA A 217 -4.97 -6.22 1.48
CA ALA A 217 -4.96 -7.66 1.85
C ALA A 217 -3.69 -8.11 2.60
N ALA A 218 -2.54 -7.45 2.36
CA ALA A 218 -1.30 -7.73 3.08
C ALA A 218 -1.38 -7.44 4.59
N LYS A 219 -2.28 -6.54 5.04
CA LYS A 219 -2.41 -6.12 6.44
C LYS A 219 -3.82 -5.61 6.78
N GLY A 220 -4.38 -6.09 7.89
CA GLY A 220 -5.65 -5.62 8.45
C GLY A 220 -5.56 -4.28 9.21
N ILE A 221 -4.49 -3.51 8.99
CA ILE A 221 -4.23 -2.24 9.68
C ILE A 221 -3.88 -1.15 8.66
N GLN A 222 -4.04 0.11 9.07
CA GLN A 222 -3.55 1.25 8.30
C GLN A 222 -2.04 1.46 8.48
N ALA A 223 -1.49 2.41 7.71
CA ALA A 223 -0.09 2.77 7.82
C ALA A 223 0.26 3.24 9.24
N VAL A 224 1.35 2.69 9.79
CA VAL A 224 1.97 3.13 11.03
C VAL A 224 3.34 3.69 10.69
N SER A 225 3.63 4.89 11.17
CA SER A 225 4.87 5.58 10.85
C SER A 225 6.06 4.92 11.57
N LYS A 226 7.26 5.36 11.17
CA LYS A 226 8.45 5.21 12.01
C LYS A 226 8.25 5.94 13.34
N THR A 227 9.08 5.55 14.29
CA THR A 227 9.27 6.24 15.56
C THR A 227 9.63 7.71 15.33
N MET A 228 9.00 8.61 16.07
CA MET A 228 9.24 10.06 15.99
C MET A 228 9.47 10.66 17.37
N SER A 229 10.04 11.86 17.38
CA SER A 229 10.24 12.70 18.56
C SER A 229 8.92 13.25 19.12
N TYR A 230 8.98 13.79 20.33
CA TYR A 230 7.83 14.45 20.96
C TYR A 230 7.38 15.69 20.18
N GLU A 231 8.32 16.46 19.66
CA GLU A 231 8.08 17.67 18.89
C GLU A 231 7.35 17.34 17.58
N GLU A 232 7.84 16.33 16.86
CA GLU A 232 7.20 15.82 15.64
C GLU A 232 5.80 15.26 15.93
N ALA A 233 5.67 14.47 16.99
CA ALA A 233 4.40 13.90 17.44
C ALA A 233 3.37 14.99 17.74
N THR A 234 3.77 16.05 18.45
CA THR A 234 2.91 17.19 18.79
C THR A 234 2.49 17.96 17.54
N ALA A 235 3.42 18.23 16.63
CA ALA A 235 3.13 18.93 15.38
C ALA A 235 2.18 18.13 14.47
N ILE A 236 2.38 16.81 14.37
CA ILE A 236 1.52 15.91 13.59
C ILE A 236 0.11 15.81 14.21
N LYS A 237 0.02 15.71 15.54
CA LYS A 237 -1.26 15.70 16.24
C LYS A 237 -2.02 17.02 16.07
N ALA A 238 -1.33 18.16 16.11
CA ALA A 238 -1.94 19.48 15.88
C ALA A 238 -2.56 19.60 14.47
N LYS A 239 -2.06 18.84 13.49
CA LYS A 239 -2.65 18.70 12.14
C LYS A 239 -3.82 17.71 12.08
N GLY A 240 -4.35 17.27 13.23
CA GLY A 240 -5.50 16.37 13.30
C GLY A 240 -5.17 14.90 13.00
N ARG A 241 -3.91 14.49 13.02
CA ARG A 241 -3.51 13.08 12.83
C ARG A 241 -3.56 12.31 14.15
N MET A 242 -3.81 11.00 14.09
CA MET A 242 -3.70 10.14 15.27
C MET A 242 -2.23 9.85 15.59
N VAL A 243 -1.87 10.04 16.86
CA VAL A 243 -0.52 9.80 17.38
C VAL A 243 -0.64 8.95 18.65
N TYR A 244 0.22 7.94 18.77
CA TYR A 244 0.32 7.07 19.93
C TYR A 244 1.79 6.92 20.39
N PRO A 245 2.06 6.98 21.70
CA PRO A 245 1.13 7.41 22.76
C PRO A 245 0.72 8.87 22.56
N ASP A 246 -0.33 9.32 23.25
CA ASP A 246 -0.81 10.69 23.09
C ASP A 246 0.20 11.69 23.71
N PRO A 247 0.84 12.58 22.93
CA PRO A 247 1.79 13.55 23.47
C PRO A 247 1.14 14.52 24.47
N ALA A 248 -0.17 14.78 24.38
CA ALA A 248 -0.88 15.66 25.31
C ALA A 248 -1.33 14.95 26.61
N SER A 249 -1.12 13.64 26.74
CA SER A 249 -1.60 12.90 27.92
C SER A 249 -0.79 13.23 29.18
N PRO A 250 -1.45 13.37 30.36
CA PRO A 250 -0.75 13.66 31.62
C PRO A 250 0.33 12.63 31.98
N GLU A 251 0.12 11.36 31.64
CA GLU A 251 1.07 10.28 31.87
C GLU A 251 2.36 10.48 31.06
N ILE A 252 2.23 10.79 29.76
CA ILE A 252 3.38 11.07 28.90
C ILE A 252 4.14 12.32 29.35
N GLN A 253 3.43 13.36 29.79
CA GLN A 253 4.06 14.55 30.35
C GLN A 253 4.86 14.25 31.62
N LYS A 254 4.34 13.37 32.48
CA LYS A 254 5.05 12.91 33.69
C LYS A 254 6.31 12.11 33.33
N MET A 255 6.25 11.22 32.34
CA MET A 255 7.41 10.46 31.86
C MET A 255 8.49 11.38 31.27
N LEU A 256 8.08 12.36 30.45
CA LEU A 256 9.01 13.36 29.90
C LEU A 256 9.70 14.15 31.03
N SER A 257 8.94 14.56 32.04
CA SER A 257 9.45 15.28 33.21
C SER A 257 10.43 14.45 34.05
N SER A 258 10.33 13.12 34.03
CA SER A 258 11.28 12.22 34.69
C SER A 258 12.55 11.95 33.87
N GLY A 259 12.72 12.63 32.73
CA GLY A 259 13.84 12.42 31.81
C GLY A 259 13.70 11.21 30.89
N PHE A 260 12.57 10.49 30.94
CA PHE A 260 12.29 9.41 30.01
C PHE A 260 11.91 10.01 28.65
N LYS A 261 12.32 9.35 27.55
CA LYS A 261 12.01 9.79 26.19
C LYS A 261 11.08 8.76 25.52
N PRO A 262 9.75 8.94 25.63
CA PRO A 262 8.80 8.07 24.94
C PRO A 262 9.01 8.13 23.44
N VAL A 263 8.67 7.03 22.80
CA VAL A 263 8.73 6.91 21.35
C VAL A 263 7.32 7.00 20.79
N PHE A 264 7.11 7.88 19.82
CA PHE A 264 5.80 8.17 19.25
C PHE A 264 5.66 7.59 17.84
N ARG A 265 4.42 7.30 17.44
CA ARG A 265 4.07 6.86 16.08
C ARG A 265 2.78 7.53 15.64
N ALA A 266 2.72 7.95 14.38
CA ALA A 266 1.48 8.31 13.74
C ALA A 266 0.82 7.05 13.16
N MET A 267 -0.50 6.97 13.27
CA MET A 267 -1.29 5.85 12.78
C MET A 267 -2.38 6.36 11.85
N GLY A 268 -2.61 5.66 10.74
CA GLY A 268 -3.77 5.90 9.91
C GLY A 268 -5.05 5.41 10.57
N ARG A 269 -6.17 6.09 10.30
CA ARG A 269 -7.48 5.72 10.84
C ARG A 269 -8.05 4.51 10.10
N LEU A 270 -8.43 3.48 10.85
CA LEU A 270 -9.22 2.40 10.28
C LEU A 270 -10.56 2.96 9.78
N PRO A 271 -10.96 2.64 8.55
CA PRO A 271 -12.23 3.08 8.03
C PRO A 271 -13.39 2.46 8.81
N MET A 272 -14.36 3.29 9.18
CA MET A 272 -15.61 2.89 9.85
C MET A 272 -16.81 3.19 8.94
N TYR A 273 -16.73 2.74 7.69
CA TYR A 273 -17.79 2.94 6.69
C TYR A 273 -19.06 2.16 7.05
N ARG A 274 -20.21 2.68 6.62
CA ARG A 274 -21.50 2.00 6.66
C ARG A 274 -22.04 1.90 5.24
N GLU A 275 -23.01 1.02 5.00
CA GLU A 275 -23.63 0.91 3.67
C GLU A 275 -24.23 2.24 3.21
N GLU A 276 -24.71 3.05 4.14
CA GLU A 276 -25.31 4.36 3.87
C GLU A 276 -24.32 5.53 3.88
N SER A 277 -23.06 5.30 4.29
CA SER A 277 -22.07 6.39 4.42
C SER A 277 -20.64 5.94 4.15
N LEU A 278 -20.03 6.57 3.14
CA LEU A 278 -18.59 6.74 2.99
C LEU A 278 -18.11 7.93 3.83
#